data_AF-A0A661XUU5-F1
#
_entry.id   AF-A0A661XUU5-F1
#
_cell.length_a   1.000
_cell.length_b   1.000
_cell.length_c   1.000
_cell.angle_alpha   90.00
_cell.angle_beta   90.00
_cell.angle_gamma   90.00
#
_symmetry.space_group_name_H-M   'P 1'
#
loop_
_entity.id
_entity.type
_entity.pdbx_description
1 polymer ?
#
loop_
_entity_poly.entity_id
_entity_poly.type
_entity_poly.pdbx_seq_one_letter_code
_entity_poly.pdbx_strand_id
1 'polypeptide(L)'
;ALSKIGKAQVNPREINLFYLEKNNRSRIIAETDHFIFDGQPKKYSLEELLELLKKYPERFSPNVLLRPLYQEKILPNLAYIGGMGEMAYWLQLNSLFAKFNASLPLLLVRNSFLFLNANQAKKLDKLGLSVNDLFSDEQELIKKIIGTSDGDFSFDKEHNEISDSMDVLSKRAVDIDQSLTQVFAGEKQRILKSLYNLEKRAFKALKQKNEQKINQVKALKDRLFPGGGLQERSDNFSGFYEQYGEALFDHIYEAIDPIDTRLNVLS
;
A
#
# COMPACT_ATOMS: atom_id res chain seq x y z
N ALA A 1 -1.79 -1.52 12.93
CA ALA A 1 -1.94 -1.75 11.47
C ALA A 1 -3.39 -1.97 11.03
N LEU A 2 -4.27 -2.58 11.86
CA LEU A 2 -5.69 -2.80 11.55
C LEU A 2 -6.59 -1.54 11.53
N SER A 3 -6.11 -0.40 12.03
CA SER A 3 -6.87 0.86 12.06
C SER A 3 -6.98 1.60 10.71
N LYS A 4 -6.41 1.04 9.63
CA LYS A 4 -6.47 1.58 8.26
C LYS A 4 -7.34 0.75 7.29
N ILE A 5 -8.22 -0.12 7.79
CA ILE A 5 -9.34 -0.64 6.99
C ILE A 5 -10.46 0.42 7.06
N GLY A 6 -10.34 1.62 6.49
CA GLY A 6 -10.10 1.88 5.08
C GLY A 6 -11.47 2.00 4.39
N LYS A 7 -11.86 3.25 4.07
CA LYS A 7 -13.03 3.71 3.29
C LYS A 7 -13.70 2.59 2.46
N ALA A 8 -15.02 2.44 2.55
CA ALA A 8 -15.78 1.46 1.76
C ALA A 8 -15.36 1.53 0.27
N GLN A 9 -14.73 0.46 -0.22
CA GLN A 9 -14.24 0.40 -1.61
C GLN A 9 -15.37 0.17 -2.61
N VAL A 10 -16.51 -0.33 -2.14
CA VAL A 10 -17.69 -0.61 -2.95
C VAL A 10 -18.92 -0.15 -2.20
N ASN A 11 -19.81 0.56 -2.90
CA ASN A 11 -21.09 0.97 -2.35
C ASN A 11 -22.19 -0.01 -2.81
N PRO A 12 -23.03 -0.52 -1.88
CA PRO A 12 -24.17 -1.34 -2.24
C PRO A 12 -25.19 -0.54 -3.05
N ARG A 13 -25.89 -1.26 -3.92
CA ARG A 13 -27.03 -0.75 -4.70
C ARG A 13 -28.30 -1.46 -4.26
N GLU A 14 -29.45 -0.92 -4.63
CA GLU A 14 -30.74 -1.59 -4.43
C GLU A 14 -30.77 -2.94 -5.15
N ILE A 15 -30.31 -2.99 -6.40
CA ILE A 15 -30.13 -4.22 -7.17
C ILE A 15 -28.64 -4.45 -7.47
N ASN A 16 -28.14 -5.62 -7.05
CA ASN A 16 -26.74 -6.02 -7.17
C ASN A 16 -26.51 -7.03 -8.31
N LEU A 17 -27.35 -6.96 -9.34
CA LEU A 17 -27.33 -7.80 -10.55
C LEU A 17 -27.18 -6.93 -11.80
N PHE A 18 -26.59 -7.51 -12.83
CA PHE A 18 -26.53 -6.97 -14.19
C PHE A 18 -27.27 -7.90 -15.14
N TYR A 19 -27.81 -7.32 -16.21
CA TYR A 19 -28.36 -8.05 -17.35
C TYR A 19 -27.38 -8.01 -18.53
N LEU A 20 -27.16 -9.16 -19.16
CA LEU A 20 -26.23 -9.37 -20.27
C LEU A 20 -27.03 -9.60 -21.55
N GLU A 21 -26.75 -8.81 -22.58
CA GLU A 21 -27.36 -9.00 -23.89
C GLU A 21 -26.34 -8.71 -25.00
N LYS A 22 -26.06 -9.71 -25.83
CA LYS A 22 -25.01 -9.68 -26.86
C LYS A 22 -23.67 -9.22 -26.25
N ASN A 23 -23.28 -7.97 -26.48
CA ASN A 23 -22.02 -7.39 -26.04
C ASN A 23 -22.21 -6.28 -24.99
N ASN A 24 -23.39 -6.18 -24.37
CA ASN A 24 -23.69 -5.17 -23.37
C ASN A 24 -23.94 -5.79 -22.00
N ARG A 25 -23.44 -5.10 -20.96
CA ARG A 25 -23.68 -5.40 -19.55
C ARG A 25 -24.37 -4.20 -18.92
N SER A 26 -25.69 -4.25 -18.86
CA SER A 26 -26.50 -3.17 -18.28
C SER A 26 -26.76 -3.41 -16.80
N ARG A 27 -26.73 -2.33 -16.02
CA ARG A 27 -27.23 -2.36 -14.64
C ARG A 27 -28.74 -2.55 -14.67
N ILE A 28 -29.27 -3.35 -13.74
CA ILE A 28 -30.70 -3.38 -13.47
C ILE A 28 -30.98 -2.29 -12.43
N ILE A 29 -31.89 -1.37 -12.74
CA ILE A 29 -32.27 -0.25 -11.89
C ILE A 29 -33.72 -0.46 -11.48
N ALA A 30 -34.00 -0.36 -10.17
CA ALA A 30 -35.36 -0.29 -9.66
C ALA A 30 -35.84 1.16 -9.75
N GLU A 31 -37.04 1.35 -10.29
CA GLU A 31 -37.83 2.57 -10.15
C GLU A 31 -39.09 2.25 -9.33
N THR A 32 -39.93 3.27 -9.07
CA THR A 32 -41.08 3.16 -8.16
C THR A 32 -42.02 1.99 -8.48
N ASP A 33 -42.26 1.70 -9.75
CA ASP A 33 -43.25 0.73 -10.24
C ASP A 33 -42.70 -0.26 -11.29
N HIS A 34 -41.44 -0.12 -11.70
CA HIS A 34 -40.85 -0.94 -12.75
C HIS A 34 -39.33 -1.05 -12.63
N PHE A 35 -38.73 -1.91 -13.45
CA PHE A 35 -37.29 -2.07 -13.60
C PHE A 35 -36.87 -1.64 -14.99
N ILE A 36 -35.68 -1.04 -15.09
CA ILE A 36 -35.05 -0.73 -16.37
C ILE A 36 -33.66 -1.34 -16.45
N PHE A 37 -33.24 -1.64 -17.67
CA PHE A 37 -31.84 -1.91 -17.97
C PHE A 37 -31.19 -0.59 -18.37
N ASP A 38 -30.13 -0.23 -17.67
CA ASP A 38 -29.40 1.03 -17.90
C ASP A 38 -29.04 1.20 -19.38
N GLY A 39 -29.41 2.36 -19.93
CA GLY A 39 -29.26 2.70 -21.35
C GLY A 39 -30.34 2.12 -22.29
N GLN A 40 -31.38 1.46 -21.77
CA GLN A 40 -32.49 0.92 -22.57
C GLN A 40 -33.83 1.59 -22.22
N PRO A 41 -34.69 1.89 -23.21
CA PRO A 41 -35.98 2.54 -22.97
C PRO A 41 -37.07 1.58 -22.47
N LYS A 42 -36.83 0.27 -22.57
CA LYS A 42 -37.82 -0.74 -22.20
C LYS A 42 -37.93 -0.86 -20.68
N LYS A 43 -39.17 -0.83 -20.20
CA LYS A 43 -39.56 -1.03 -18.81
C LYS A 43 -39.99 -2.48 -18.61
N TYR A 44 -39.72 -3.02 -17.43
CA TYR A 44 -40.08 -4.37 -17.04
C TYR A 44 -40.83 -4.36 -15.72
N SER A 45 -41.92 -5.11 -15.60
CA SER A 45 -42.49 -5.43 -14.29
C SER A 45 -41.60 -6.44 -13.55
N LEU A 46 -41.89 -6.66 -12.26
CA LEU A 46 -41.21 -7.72 -11.50
C LEU A 46 -41.46 -9.09 -12.12
N GLU A 47 -42.69 -9.36 -12.53
CA GLU A 47 -43.11 -10.63 -13.14
C GLU A 47 -42.36 -10.86 -14.45
N GLU A 48 -42.29 -9.86 -15.33
CA GLU A 48 -41.55 -9.94 -16.59
C GLU A 48 -40.05 -10.19 -16.35
N LEU A 49 -39.46 -9.53 -15.35
CA LEU A 49 -38.06 -9.72 -15.00
C LEU A 49 -37.78 -11.13 -14.47
N LEU A 50 -38.69 -11.68 -13.65
CA LEU A 50 -38.60 -13.04 -13.14
C LEU A 50 -38.82 -14.09 -14.23
N GLU A 51 -39.72 -13.85 -15.18
CA GLU A 51 -39.88 -14.70 -16.37
C GLU A 51 -38.62 -14.70 -17.23
N LEU A 52 -38.02 -13.52 -17.45
CA LEU A 52 -36.73 -13.41 -18.13
C LEU A 52 -35.63 -14.20 -17.41
N LEU A 53 -35.55 -14.10 -16.08
CA LEU A 53 -34.57 -14.84 -15.28
C LEU A 53 -34.76 -16.35 -15.41
N LYS A 54 -35.99 -16.84 -15.40
CA LYS A 54 -36.30 -18.27 -15.58
C LYS A 54 -35.96 -18.75 -17.00
N LYS A 55 -36.23 -17.92 -18.01
CA LYS A 55 -36.06 -18.28 -19.41
C LYS A 55 -34.61 -18.16 -19.88
N TYR A 56 -33.87 -17.19 -19.36
CA TYR A 56 -32.50 -16.85 -19.77
C TYR A 56 -31.59 -16.57 -18.56
N PRO A 57 -31.38 -17.54 -17.66
CA PRO A 57 -30.57 -17.33 -16.45
C PRO A 57 -29.12 -16.93 -16.76
N GLU A 58 -28.57 -17.37 -17.89
CA GLU A 58 -27.23 -17.01 -18.37
C GLU A 58 -27.05 -15.52 -18.64
N ARG A 59 -28.15 -14.77 -18.75
CA ARG A 59 -28.14 -13.32 -18.96
C ARG A 59 -28.05 -12.53 -17.66
N PHE A 60 -28.07 -13.17 -16.50
CA PHE A 60 -27.99 -12.48 -15.21
C PHE A 60 -26.61 -12.72 -14.58
N SER A 61 -25.93 -11.64 -14.22
CA SER A 61 -24.62 -11.73 -13.56
C SER A 61 -24.55 -10.90 -12.28
N PRO A 62 -23.96 -11.43 -11.20
CA PRO A 62 -23.80 -10.66 -9.97
C PRO A 62 -22.78 -9.53 -10.14
N ASN A 63 -22.93 -8.48 -9.33
CA ASN A 63 -21.87 -7.51 -9.12
C ASN A 63 -20.85 -8.03 -8.08
N VAL A 64 -19.86 -7.18 -7.75
CA VAL A 64 -18.79 -7.54 -6.80
C VAL A 64 -19.29 -7.91 -5.40
N LEU A 65 -20.44 -7.39 -4.94
CA LEU A 65 -20.98 -7.69 -3.61
C LEU A 65 -21.79 -8.99 -3.58
N LEU A 66 -22.47 -9.33 -4.67
CA LEU A 66 -23.28 -10.54 -4.75
C LEU A 66 -22.49 -11.74 -5.28
N ARG A 67 -21.39 -11.52 -6.01
CA ARG A 67 -20.52 -12.57 -6.56
C ARG A 67 -19.99 -13.51 -5.46
N PRO A 68 -19.51 -13.02 -4.29
CA PRO A 68 -19.13 -13.86 -3.17
C PRO A 68 -20.23 -14.85 -2.78
N LEU A 69 -21.47 -14.41 -2.64
CA LEU A 69 -22.57 -15.31 -2.29
C LEU A 69 -22.82 -16.37 -3.37
N TYR A 70 -22.74 -16.00 -4.65
CA TYR A 70 -22.86 -16.95 -5.76
C TYR A 70 -21.78 -18.03 -5.67
N GLN A 71 -20.54 -17.62 -5.44
CA GLN A 71 -19.41 -18.53 -5.31
C GLN A 71 -19.66 -19.56 -4.20
N GLU A 72 -20.14 -19.11 -3.04
CA GLU A 72 -20.36 -19.94 -1.84
C GLU A 72 -21.60 -20.84 -1.93
N LYS A 73 -22.55 -20.50 -2.81
CA LYS A 73 -23.71 -21.35 -3.09
C LYS A 73 -23.42 -22.40 -4.17
N ILE A 74 -22.51 -22.12 -5.10
CA ILE A 74 -22.19 -23.01 -6.22
C ILE A 74 -21.04 -23.95 -5.89
N LEU A 75 -20.01 -23.46 -5.19
CA LEU A 75 -18.79 -24.21 -4.91
C LEU A 75 -18.68 -24.51 -3.41
N PRO A 76 -18.27 -25.73 -3.01
CA PRO A 76 -17.86 -25.98 -1.64
C PRO A 76 -16.55 -25.23 -1.38
N ASN A 77 -16.60 -24.11 -0.66
CA ASN A 77 -15.43 -23.28 -0.43
C ASN A 77 -14.98 -23.30 1.03
N LEU A 78 -13.75 -23.77 1.26
CA LEU A 78 -13.12 -23.71 2.59
C LEU A 78 -12.53 -22.32 2.85
N ALA A 79 -11.87 -21.73 1.84
CA ALA A 79 -11.14 -20.49 1.99
C ALA A 79 -11.18 -19.66 0.71
N TYR A 80 -11.50 -18.38 0.86
CA TYR A 80 -11.31 -17.38 -0.18
C TYR A 80 -9.89 -16.81 -0.12
N ILE A 81 -9.15 -16.93 -1.23
CA ILE A 81 -7.81 -16.35 -1.38
C ILE A 81 -7.93 -15.09 -2.25
N GLY A 82 -7.56 -13.93 -1.72
CA GLY A 82 -7.68 -12.67 -2.44
C GLY A 82 -6.66 -11.63 -2.02
N GLY A 83 -6.62 -10.51 -2.75
CA GLY A 83 -5.76 -9.37 -2.39
C GLY A 83 -6.30 -8.59 -1.19
N MET A 84 -5.46 -7.73 -0.60
CA MET A 84 -5.85 -6.86 0.53
C MET A 84 -7.08 -5.98 0.26
N GLY A 85 -7.26 -5.50 -0.97
CA GLY A 85 -8.46 -4.74 -1.35
C GLY A 85 -9.73 -5.60 -1.32
N GLU A 86 -9.59 -6.89 -1.63
CA GLU A 86 -10.72 -7.82 -1.60
C GLU A 86 -11.10 -8.19 -0.18
N MET A 87 -10.12 -8.48 0.67
CA MET A 87 -10.36 -8.74 2.09
C MET A 87 -11.19 -7.63 2.73
N ALA A 88 -10.89 -6.37 2.39
CA ALA A 88 -11.61 -5.22 2.93
C ALA A 88 -13.12 -5.23 2.60
N TYR A 89 -13.52 -5.62 1.39
CA TYR A 89 -14.95 -5.72 1.05
C TYR A 89 -15.57 -7.03 1.52
N TRP A 90 -14.84 -8.14 1.53
CA TRP A 90 -15.35 -9.43 2.04
C TRP A 90 -15.79 -9.32 3.50
N LEU A 91 -15.02 -8.60 4.33
CA LEU A 91 -15.36 -8.33 5.73
C LEU A 91 -16.67 -7.53 5.89
N GLN A 92 -17.12 -6.83 4.85
CA GLN A 92 -18.38 -6.06 4.87
C GLN A 92 -19.61 -6.93 4.55
N LEU A 93 -19.42 -8.18 4.09
CA LEU A 93 -20.50 -9.04 3.58
C LEU A 93 -21.16 -9.92 4.65
N ASN A 94 -20.73 -9.86 5.91
CA ASN A 94 -21.27 -10.71 6.99
C ASN A 94 -22.80 -10.69 7.08
N SER A 95 -23.41 -9.51 7.00
CA SER A 95 -24.88 -9.36 7.07
C SER A 95 -25.59 -9.94 5.85
N LEU A 96 -24.99 -9.81 4.65
CA LEU A 96 -25.50 -10.41 3.42
C LEU A 96 -25.50 -11.93 3.54
N PHE A 97 -24.39 -12.50 3.98
CA PHE A 97 -24.23 -13.95 4.15
C PHE A 97 -25.21 -14.53 5.17
N ALA A 98 -25.34 -13.87 6.33
CA ALA A 98 -26.33 -14.24 7.35
C ALA A 98 -27.76 -14.22 6.79
N LYS A 99 -28.12 -13.17 6.02
CA LYS A 99 -29.46 -13.06 5.40
C LYS A 99 -29.79 -14.22 4.45
N PHE A 100 -28.79 -14.76 3.75
CA PHE A 100 -28.97 -15.87 2.81
C PHE A 100 -28.61 -17.24 3.39
N ASN A 101 -28.46 -17.33 4.73
CA ASN A 101 -28.05 -18.54 5.45
C ASN A 101 -26.85 -19.22 4.78
N ALA A 102 -25.84 -18.42 4.47
CA ALA A 102 -24.57 -18.87 3.91
C ALA A 102 -23.45 -18.62 4.92
N SER A 103 -22.51 -19.57 5.02
CA SER A 103 -21.30 -19.40 5.82
C SER A 103 -20.32 -18.50 5.09
N LEU A 104 -19.66 -17.58 5.81
CA LEU A 104 -18.51 -16.87 5.27
C LEU A 104 -17.31 -17.84 5.26
N PRO A 105 -16.57 -17.97 4.16
CA PRO A 105 -15.37 -18.82 4.10
C PRO A 105 -14.23 -18.20 4.93
N LEU A 106 -13.18 -18.99 5.18
CA LEU A 106 -11.93 -18.43 5.70
C LEU A 106 -11.37 -17.41 4.70
N LEU A 107 -10.99 -16.23 5.17
CA LEU A 107 -10.42 -15.19 4.31
C LEU A 107 -8.91 -15.21 4.43
N LEU A 108 -8.23 -15.53 3.33
CA LEU A 108 -6.77 -15.58 3.24
C LEU A 108 -6.26 -14.51 2.26
N VAL A 109 -5.22 -13.81 2.68
CA VAL A 109 -4.50 -12.88 1.82
C VAL A 109 -3.58 -13.70 0.92
N ARG A 110 -3.69 -13.52 -0.40
CA ARG A 110 -2.78 -14.19 -1.35
C ARG A 110 -1.33 -13.80 -1.06
N ASN A 111 -0.40 -14.73 -1.32
CA ASN A 111 1.02 -14.41 -1.27
C ASN A 111 1.34 -13.27 -2.24
N SER A 112 2.31 -12.45 -1.85
CA SER A 112 2.82 -11.34 -2.65
C SER A 112 4.28 -11.59 -2.99
N PHE A 113 4.71 -11.14 -4.17
CA PHE A 113 6.08 -11.39 -4.65
C PHE A 113 6.77 -10.11 -5.10
N LEU A 114 8.07 -10.05 -4.84
CA LEU A 114 9.00 -9.10 -5.42
C LEU A 114 10.13 -9.87 -6.10
N PHE A 115 10.27 -9.69 -7.40
CA PHE A 115 11.33 -10.31 -8.19
C PHE A 115 12.51 -9.36 -8.29
N LEU A 116 13.63 -9.80 -7.74
CA LEU A 116 14.90 -9.09 -7.70
C LEU A 116 15.88 -9.85 -8.60
N ASN A 117 16.40 -9.25 -9.66
CA ASN A 117 17.44 -9.95 -10.42
C ASN A 117 18.81 -9.84 -9.73
N ALA A 118 19.75 -10.73 -10.08
CA ALA A 118 21.09 -10.76 -9.51
C ALA A 118 21.84 -9.42 -9.60
N ASN A 119 21.62 -8.62 -10.65
CA ASN A 119 22.25 -7.30 -10.79
C ASN A 119 21.67 -6.28 -9.81
N GLN A 120 20.37 -6.34 -9.53
CA GLN A 120 19.69 -5.51 -8.55
C GLN A 120 20.10 -5.91 -7.12
N ALA A 121 20.16 -7.21 -6.82
CA ALA A 121 20.67 -7.72 -5.54
C ALA A 121 22.10 -7.23 -5.26
N LYS A 122 23.02 -7.42 -6.22
CA LYS A 122 24.40 -6.91 -6.12
C LYS A 122 24.48 -5.40 -5.94
N LYS A 123 23.55 -4.64 -6.52
CA LYS A 123 23.49 -3.18 -6.33
C LYS A 123 23.06 -2.82 -4.91
N LEU A 124 22.06 -3.50 -4.35
CA LEU A 124 21.64 -3.32 -2.96
C LEU A 124 22.80 -3.58 -1.99
N ASP A 125 23.47 -4.72 -2.16
CA ASP A 125 24.60 -5.12 -1.32
C ASP A 125 25.74 -4.09 -1.36
N LYS A 126 26.09 -3.61 -2.56
CA LYS A 126 27.12 -2.56 -2.74
C LYS A 126 26.74 -1.23 -2.09
N LEU A 127 25.45 -0.96 -1.94
CA LEU A 127 24.92 0.25 -1.31
C LEU A 127 24.71 0.07 0.20
N GLY A 128 24.95 -1.13 0.75
CA GLY A 128 24.70 -1.48 2.14
C GLY A 128 23.21 -1.46 2.51
N LEU A 129 22.35 -1.74 1.53
CA LEU A 129 20.90 -1.71 1.68
C LEU A 129 20.33 -3.12 1.62
N SER A 130 19.27 -3.34 2.39
CA SER A 130 18.39 -4.49 2.26
C SER A 130 17.16 -4.13 1.43
N VAL A 131 16.43 -5.14 0.96
CA VAL A 131 15.13 -4.92 0.28
C VAL A 131 14.13 -4.20 1.20
N ASN A 132 14.16 -4.48 2.51
CA ASN A 132 13.29 -3.82 3.49
C ASN A 132 13.49 -2.31 3.52
N ASP A 133 14.71 -1.82 3.27
CA ASP A 133 15.00 -0.40 3.27
C ASP A 133 14.30 0.35 2.13
N LEU A 134 14.00 -0.33 1.02
CA LEU A 134 13.33 0.28 -0.12
C LEU A 134 11.88 0.70 0.19
N PHE A 135 11.26 0.10 1.21
CA PHE A 135 9.92 0.45 1.68
C PHE A 135 9.90 1.75 2.50
N SER A 136 11.04 2.18 3.02
CA SER A 136 11.18 3.46 3.73
C SER A 136 10.97 4.63 2.76
N ASP A 137 10.63 5.81 3.28
CA ASP A 137 10.56 7.00 2.43
C ASP A 137 11.93 7.39 1.87
N GLU A 138 11.92 8.27 0.86
CA GLU A 138 13.14 8.68 0.16
C GLU A 138 14.16 9.36 1.10
N GLN A 139 13.71 10.12 2.10
CA GLN A 139 14.62 10.85 2.99
C GLN A 139 15.36 9.89 3.91
N GLU A 140 14.66 8.92 4.48
CA GLU A 140 15.27 7.88 5.32
C GLU A 140 16.25 7.01 4.52
N LEU A 141 15.90 6.69 3.28
CA LEU A 141 16.80 5.97 2.38
C LEU A 141 18.08 6.76 2.07
N ILE A 142 17.95 8.07 1.82
CA ILE A 142 19.10 8.97 1.62
C ILE A 142 19.97 9.04 2.88
N LYS A 143 19.37 9.19 4.06
CA LYS A 143 20.10 9.19 5.32
C LYS A 143 20.87 7.88 5.50
N LYS A 144 20.25 6.73 5.23
CA LYS A 144 20.92 5.43 5.34
C LYS A 144 22.10 5.28 4.38
N ILE A 145 21.97 5.76 3.14
CA ILE A 145 23.07 5.75 2.16
C ILE A 145 24.23 6.63 2.64
N ILE A 146 23.94 7.82 3.17
CA ILE A 146 24.95 8.73 3.72
C ILE A 146 25.59 8.08 4.96
N GLY A 147 24.80 7.54 5.88
CA GLY A 147 25.26 6.84 7.09
C GLY A 147 26.22 5.68 6.78
N THR A 148 25.91 4.92 5.73
CA THR A 148 26.76 3.80 5.27
C THR A 148 28.07 4.28 4.63
N SER A 149 28.07 5.46 4.01
CA SER A 149 29.20 5.97 3.22
C SER A 149 30.15 6.87 4.02
N ASP A 150 29.59 7.68 4.91
CA ASP A 150 30.28 8.79 5.59
C ASP A 150 30.11 8.74 7.12
N GLY A 151 29.40 7.74 7.65
CA GLY A 151 29.00 7.67 9.06
C GLY A 151 27.69 8.40 9.32
N ASP A 152 27.05 8.08 10.44
CA ASP A 152 25.81 8.74 10.86
C ASP A 152 26.08 10.22 11.13
N PHE A 153 25.54 11.08 10.27
CA PHE A 153 25.76 12.52 10.34
C PHE A 153 24.58 13.17 11.05
N SER A 154 24.83 13.63 12.27
CA SER A 154 23.88 14.40 13.07
C SER A 154 24.65 15.33 14.01
N PHE A 155 24.09 16.51 14.28
CA PHE A 155 24.58 17.41 15.33
C PHE A 155 23.76 17.30 16.62
N ASP A 156 22.96 16.24 16.81
CA ASP A 156 22.08 16.09 17.97
C ASP A 156 22.83 16.19 19.31
N LYS A 157 24.04 15.63 19.37
CA LYS A 157 24.89 15.72 20.57
C LYS A 157 25.29 17.16 20.85
N GLU A 158 25.82 17.86 19.85
CA GLU A 158 26.25 19.26 19.95
C GLU A 158 25.07 20.19 20.24
N HIS A 159 23.88 19.89 19.68
CA HIS A 159 22.63 20.58 19.98
C HIS A 159 22.29 20.49 21.47
N ASN A 160 22.40 19.30 22.06
CA ASN A 160 22.13 19.10 23.48
C ASN A 160 23.17 19.79 24.36
N GLU A 161 24.46 19.65 24.05
CA GLU A 161 25.55 20.28 24.81
C GLU A 161 25.46 21.81 24.82
N ILE A 162 25.12 22.43 23.68
CA ILE A 162 24.90 23.88 23.58
C ILE A 162 23.62 24.30 24.30
N SER A 163 22.55 23.51 24.18
CA SER A 163 21.29 23.77 24.90
C SER A 163 21.51 23.81 26.41
N ASP A 164 22.19 22.79 26.94
CA ASP A 164 22.48 22.66 28.38
C ASP A 164 23.40 23.79 28.87
N SER A 165 24.41 24.15 28.08
CA SER A 165 25.30 25.28 28.38
C SER A 165 24.53 26.60 28.48
N MET A 166 23.58 26.85 27.57
CA MET A 166 22.74 28.05 27.60
C MET A 166 21.79 28.07 28.80
N ASP A 167 21.29 26.91 29.23
CA ASP A 167 20.43 26.82 30.41
C ASP A 167 21.21 27.10 31.71
N VAL A 168 22.47 26.64 31.80
CA VAL A 168 23.37 26.98 32.91
C VAL A 168 23.66 28.48 32.95
N LEU A 169 23.96 29.09 31.79
CA LEU A 169 24.20 30.53 31.71
C LEU A 169 22.95 31.35 32.06
N SER A 170 21.78 30.92 31.59
CA SER A 170 20.50 31.57 31.90
C SER A 170 20.22 31.57 33.40
N LYS A 171 20.39 30.43 34.10
CA LYS A 171 20.21 30.35 35.55
C LYS A 171 21.09 31.35 36.32
N ARG A 172 22.37 31.42 35.96
CA ARG A 172 23.32 32.37 36.59
C ARG A 172 22.97 33.83 36.30
N ALA A 173 22.39 34.13 35.14
CA ALA A 173 21.97 35.49 34.79
C ALA A 173 20.68 35.90 35.52
N VAL A 174 19.76 34.97 35.76
CA VAL A 174 18.54 35.23 36.54
C VAL A 174 18.85 35.60 37.98
N ASP A 175 19.91 35.03 38.56
CA ASP A 175 20.39 35.40 39.90
C ASP A 175 20.89 36.87 39.97
N ILE A 176 21.23 37.48 38.82
CA ILE A 176 21.65 38.88 38.71
C ILE A 176 20.44 39.78 38.44
N ASP A 177 19.65 39.46 37.40
CA ASP A 177 18.44 40.19 37.04
C ASP A 177 17.44 39.25 36.33
N GLN A 178 16.25 39.14 36.91
CA GLN A 178 15.16 38.31 36.40
C GLN A 178 14.71 38.71 34.98
N SER A 179 14.89 39.98 34.59
CA SER A 179 14.58 40.49 33.24
C SER A 179 15.41 39.81 32.14
N LEU A 180 16.60 39.27 32.48
CA LEU A 180 17.50 38.61 31.54
C LEU A 180 17.03 37.23 31.10
N THR A 181 16.04 36.63 31.78
CA THR A 181 15.49 35.31 31.42
C THR A 181 15.06 35.25 29.94
N GLN A 182 14.31 36.24 29.49
CA GLN A 182 13.78 36.29 28.12
C GLN A 182 14.89 36.56 27.09
N VAL A 183 15.91 37.32 27.47
CA VAL A 183 17.07 37.60 26.61
C VAL A 183 17.85 36.32 26.35
N PHE A 184 18.17 35.55 27.39
CA PHE A 184 18.88 34.27 27.25
C PHE A 184 18.06 33.21 26.52
N ALA A 185 16.74 33.15 26.74
CA ALA A 185 15.86 32.26 26.00
C ALA A 185 15.85 32.59 24.49
N GLY A 186 15.77 33.88 24.13
CA GLY A 186 15.86 34.35 22.75
C GLY A 186 17.21 34.01 22.10
N GLU A 187 18.32 34.25 22.80
CA GLU A 187 19.65 33.91 22.31
C GLU A 187 19.87 32.39 22.18
N LYS A 188 19.38 31.58 23.12
CA LYS A 188 19.41 30.12 23.04
C LYS A 188 18.71 29.65 21.76
N GLN A 189 17.50 30.14 21.50
CA GLN A 189 16.77 29.80 20.27
C GLN A 189 17.53 30.25 19.01
N ARG A 190 18.15 31.44 19.03
CA ARG A 190 18.93 31.95 17.90
C ARG A 190 20.16 31.07 17.60
N ILE A 191 20.89 30.66 18.63
CA ILE A 191 22.07 29.80 18.51
C ILE A 191 21.68 28.41 18.01
N LEU A 192 20.68 27.78 18.62
CA LEU A 192 20.19 26.45 18.19
C LEU A 192 19.67 26.48 16.75
N LYS A 193 18.98 27.55 16.35
CA LYS A 193 18.55 27.74 14.95
C LYS A 193 19.75 27.89 14.01
N SER A 194 20.81 28.57 14.43
CA SER A 194 22.05 28.69 13.65
C SER A 194 22.72 27.34 13.45
N LEU A 195 22.83 26.54 14.52
CA LEU A 195 23.40 25.19 14.46
C LEU A 195 22.60 24.28 13.54
N TYR A 196 21.27 24.29 13.63
CA TYR A 196 20.39 23.52 12.73
C TYR A 196 20.59 23.93 11.25
N ASN A 197 20.78 25.21 10.98
CA ASN A 197 21.07 25.67 9.62
C ASN A 197 22.44 25.20 9.11
N LEU A 198 23.45 25.10 10.00
CA LEU A 198 24.75 24.53 9.66
C LEU A 198 24.65 23.04 9.37
N GLU A 199 23.94 22.29 10.22
CA GLU A 199 23.65 20.87 10.01
C GLU A 199 22.98 20.64 8.66
N LYS A 200 21.93 21.41 8.34
CA LYS A 200 21.23 21.33 7.05
C LYS A 200 22.14 21.60 5.86
N ARG A 201 23.09 22.54 5.98
CA ARG A 201 24.08 22.83 4.92
C ARG A 201 25.08 21.68 4.75
N ALA A 202 25.57 21.14 5.85
CA ALA A 202 26.47 19.99 5.83
C ALA A 202 25.79 18.74 5.27
N PHE A 203 24.55 18.45 5.69
CA PHE A 203 23.76 17.35 5.13
C PHE A 203 23.51 17.54 3.63
N LYS A 204 23.26 18.77 3.17
CA LYS A 204 23.16 19.07 1.73
C LYS A 204 24.47 18.77 0.99
N ALA A 205 25.63 19.09 1.57
CA ALA A 205 26.93 18.77 0.97
C ALA A 205 27.17 17.25 0.93
N LEU A 206 26.79 16.51 1.97
CA LEU A 206 26.83 15.04 1.98
C LEU A 206 25.92 14.43 0.92
N LYS A 207 24.72 15.00 0.72
CA LYS A 207 23.80 14.59 -0.34
C LYS A 207 24.42 14.79 -1.73
N GLN A 208 25.11 15.90 -1.96
CA GLN A 208 25.81 16.18 -3.21
C GLN A 208 27.00 15.23 -3.42
N LYS A 209 27.79 14.99 -2.37
CA LYS A 209 28.90 14.02 -2.40
C LYS A 209 28.44 12.61 -2.78
N ASN A 210 27.24 12.21 -2.32
CA ASN A 210 26.67 10.88 -2.56
C ASN A 210 25.62 10.84 -3.67
N GLU A 211 25.54 11.88 -4.51
CA GLU A 211 24.48 12.02 -5.52
C GLU A 211 24.37 10.80 -6.45
N GLN A 212 25.49 10.24 -6.88
CA GLN A 212 25.50 9.04 -7.74
C GLN A 212 24.85 7.83 -7.05
N LYS A 213 25.19 7.56 -5.79
CA LYS A 213 24.62 6.45 -5.01
C LYS A 213 23.13 6.68 -4.79
N ILE A 214 22.74 7.91 -4.45
CA ILE A 214 21.34 8.29 -4.27
C ILE A 214 20.54 8.06 -5.55
N ASN A 215 21.05 8.48 -6.71
CA ASN A 215 20.39 8.28 -7.99
C ASN A 215 20.28 6.80 -8.37
N GLN A 216 21.31 5.99 -8.07
CA GLN A 216 21.25 4.54 -8.28
C GLN A 216 20.15 3.88 -7.45
N VAL A 217 20.04 4.25 -6.17
CA VAL A 217 18.99 3.70 -5.29
C VAL A 217 17.60 4.16 -5.71
N LYS A 218 17.44 5.43 -6.11
CA LYS A 218 16.17 5.92 -6.67
C LYS A 218 15.74 5.14 -7.89
N ALA A 219 16.63 4.99 -8.87
CA ALA A 219 16.33 4.22 -10.08
C ALA A 219 16.00 2.75 -9.77
N LEU A 220 16.67 2.16 -8.78
CA LEU A 220 16.37 0.81 -8.32
C LEU A 220 14.98 0.73 -7.67
N LYS A 221 14.66 1.68 -6.78
CA LYS A 221 13.36 1.77 -6.12
C LYS A 221 12.24 1.99 -7.14
N ASP A 222 12.42 2.88 -8.11
CA ASP A 222 11.43 3.14 -9.15
C ASP A 222 11.17 1.89 -10.02
N ARG A 223 12.20 1.07 -10.26
CA ARG A 223 12.04 -0.19 -11.00
C ARG A 223 11.31 -1.26 -10.19
N LEU A 224 11.62 -1.40 -8.90
CA LEU A 224 11.04 -2.40 -7.99
C LEU A 224 9.67 -1.98 -7.43
N PHE A 225 9.38 -0.68 -7.43
CA PHE A 225 8.11 -0.11 -6.95
C PHE A 225 7.55 0.89 -7.97
N PRO A 226 7.11 0.43 -9.17
CA PRO A 226 6.65 1.31 -10.23
C PRO A 226 5.49 2.20 -9.77
N GLY A 227 5.64 3.52 -9.92
CA GLY A 227 4.64 4.50 -9.47
C GLY A 227 4.41 4.48 -7.95
N GLY A 228 5.35 3.95 -7.16
CA GLY A 228 5.21 3.74 -5.72
C GLY A 228 4.33 2.56 -5.32
N GLY A 229 3.83 1.79 -6.29
CA GLY A 229 3.09 0.55 -6.07
C GLY A 229 4.00 -0.67 -5.98
N LEU A 230 3.44 -1.83 -5.64
CA LEU A 230 4.16 -3.10 -5.67
C LEU A 230 4.40 -3.56 -7.12
N GLN A 231 5.58 -4.11 -7.40
CA GLN A 231 5.96 -4.66 -8.71
C GLN A 231 4.90 -5.60 -9.31
N GLU A 232 4.38 -6.53 -8.50
CA GLU A 232 3.37 -7.52 -8.92
C GLU A 232 2.04 -6.91 -9.42
N ARG A 233 1.83 -5.61 -9.24
CA ARG A 233 0.65 -4.89 -9.76
C ARG A 233 0.91 -4.18 -11.09
N SER A 234 2.14 -4.20 -11.57
CA SER A 234 2.56 -3.47 -12.77
C SER A 234 3.27 -4.39 -13.77
N ASP A 235 4.18 -5.24 -13.30
CA ASP A 235 4.92 -6.15 -14.15
C ASP A 235 4.06 -7.37 -14.52
N ASN A 236 4.19 -7.85 -15.76
CA ASN A 236 3.57 -9.09 -16.22
C ASN A 236 4.54 -10.26 -16.03
N PHE A 237 4.01 -11.44 -15.67
CA PHE A 237 4.82 -12.64 -15.47
C PHE A 237 5.63 -13.04 -16.72
N SER A 238 5.14 -12.71 -17.92
CA SER A 238 5.76 -13.09 -19.18
C SER A 238 7.20 -12.61 -19.32
N GLY A 239 7.52 -11.42 -18.80
CA GLY A 239 8.89 -10.88 -18.83
C GLY A 239 9.86 -11.69 -17.97
N PHE A 240 9.39 -12.25 -16.85
CA PHE A 240 10.20 -13.16 -16.02
C PHE A 240 10.28 -14.54 -16.68
N TYR A 241 9.19 -15.01 -17.27
CA TYR A 241 9.16 -16.31 -17.95
C TYR A 241 10.08 -16.34 -19.18
N GLU A 242 10.18 -15.26 -19.94
CA GLU A 242 11.14 -15.14 -21.05
C GLU A 242 12.59 -15.34 -20.58
N GLN A 243 12.92 -14.86 -19.38
CA GLN A 243 14.26 -14.94 -18.82
C GLN A 243 14.56 -16.29 -18.16
N TYR A 244 13.60 -16.87 -17.43
CA TYR A 244 13.82 -18.01 -16.54
C TYR A 244 13.13 -19.31 -16.99
N GLY A 245 12.23 -19.25 -17.99
CA GLY A 245 11.48 -20.40 -18.48
C GLY A 245 10.63 -21.07 -17.40
N GLU A 246 10.46 -22.38 -17.52
CA GLU A 246 9.65 -23.18 -16.58
C GLU A 246 10.19 -23.18 -15.15
N ALA A 247 11.50 -23.04 -14.97
CA ALA A 247 12.13 -22.96 -13.65
C ALA A 247 11.58 -21.80 -12.80
N LEU A 248 11.02 -20.76 -13.42
CA LEU A 248 10.33 -19.68 -12.70
C LEU A 248 9.25 -20.22 -11.75
N PHE A 249 8.46 -21.18 -12.23
CA PHE A 249 7.34 -21.72 -11.46
C PHE A 249 7.84 -22.53 -10.28
N ASP A 250 8.90 -23.33 -10.46
CA ASP A 250 9.52 -24.10 -9.37
C ASP A 250 9.98 -23.17 -8.23
N HIS A 251 10.70 -22.08 -8.57
CA HIS A 251 11.13 -21.09 -7.57
C HIS A 251 9.95 -20.40 -6.85
N ILE A 252 8.85 -20.12 -7.57
CA ILE A 252 7.65 -19.56 -6.95
C ILE A 252 7.02 -20.57 -6.00
N TYR A 253 6.89 -21.84 -6.42
CA TYR A 253 6.29 -22.89 -5.60
C TYR A 253 7.10 -23.19 -4.34
N GLU A 254 8.42 -23.21 -4.44
CA GLU A 254 9.32 -23.42 -3.29
C GLU A 254 9.24 -22.27 -2.27
N ALA A 255 8.97 -21.05 -2.72
CA ALA A 255 8.86 -19.87 -1.86
C ALA A 255 7.45 -19.66 -1.28
N ILE A 256 6.43 -20.39 -1.74
CA ILE A 256 5.07 -20.24 -1.25
C ILE A 256 4.92 -20.98 0.09
N ASP A 257 4.63 -20.22 1.13
CA ASP A 257 3.87 -20.70 2.28
C ASP A 257 2.44 -20.13 2.19
N PRO A 258 1.41 -20.96 1.94
CA PRO A 258 0.04 -20.49 1.73
C PRO A 258 -0.58 -19.71 2.90
N ILE A 259 -0.04 -19.85 4.11
CA ILE A 259 -0.53 -19.15 5.30
C ILE A 259 0.36 -17.97 5.71
N ASP A 260 1.57 -17.86 5.13
CA ASP A 260 2.45 -16.74 5.37
C ASP A 260 2.11 -15.55 4.46
N THR A 261 1.74 -14.43 5.08
CA THR A 261 1.32 -13.21 4.38
C THR A 261 2.46 -12.23 4.15
N ARG A 262 3.70 -12.58 4.53
CA ARG A 262 4.88 -11.77 4.26
C ARG A 262 5.14 -11.69 2.74
N LEU A 263 5.79 -10.60 2.33
CA LEU A 263 6.24 -10.44 0.96
C LEU A 263 7.39 -11.42 0.69
N ASN A 264 7.22 -12.28 -0.32
CA ASN A 264 8.28 -13.15 -0.78
C ASN A 264 9.21 -12.39 -1.72
N VAL A 265 10.49 -12.36 -1.40
CA VAL A 265 11.52 -11.78 -2.27
C VAL A 265 12.21 -12.93 -2.99
N LEU A 266 12.06 -12.97 -4.32
CA LEU A 266 12.69 -13.97 -5.18
C LEU A 266 13.91 -13.33 -5.85
N SER A 267 15.11 -13.84 -5.56
CA SER A 267 16.39 -13.25 -6.00
C SER A 267 17.25 -14.18 -6.84
#